data_AF-A0A1H3G1P2-F1
#
_entry.id   AF-A0A1H3G1P2-F1
#
_cell.length_a   1.000
_cell.length_b   1.000
_cell.length_c   1.000
_cell.angle_alpha   90.00
_cell.angle_beta   90.00
_cell.angle_gamma   90.00
#
_symmetry.space_group_name_H-M   'P 1'
#
loop_
_entity.id
_entity.type
_entity.pdbx_description
1 polymer ?
#
loop_
_entity_poly.entity_id
_entity_poly.type
_entity_poly.pdbx_seq_one_letter_code
_entity_poly.pdbx_strand_id
1 'polypeptide(L)'
;MCEENIAEDFLTSLFMHEKGWKSVYIPKVLAEGLAPDDFLNYYKQQFRWTRGSLEVIFKYNPLLRRGLSGSQRLQYLLSASYYLSGSVIILDALLPVIYLLTGQTPVVTSTMTLALVFVPYMWINLYALQRTSNFTYSFQAIAFSLSAWWLQLTALAAVLTNRKTSFAVTSKATHDGGRPNFLRLVVPQLVFAALGVLALAVGANREGLSPSLLANVAWLAVHIAIAVPFVVAASPSRAPRKHPLAVDQPVPARNSPVEASEPFPASVAPALQPVHD
;
A
#
# COMPACT_ATOMS: atom_id res chain seq x y z
N MET A 1 19.61 -16.61 6.00
CA MET A 1 18.59 -15.56 5.72
C MET A 1 19.25 -14.53 4.82
N CYS A 2 18.56 -14.00 3.81
CA CYS A 2 19.17 -13.04 2.88
C CYS A 2 19.16 -11.63 3.47
N GLU A 3 20.30 -11.14 3.96
CA GLU A 3 20.42 -9.78 4.54
C GLU A 3 20.67 -8.69 3.48
N GLU A 4 20.66 -9.03 2.20
CA GLU A 4 20.96 -8.10 1.10
C GLU A 4 19.80 -7.12 0.79
N ASN A 5 18.60 -7.39 1.31
CA ASN A 5 17.39 -6.61 1.08
C ASN A 5 16.65 -6.39 2.40
N ILE A 6 16.09 -5.19 2.57
CA ILE A 6 15.31 -4.81 3.75
C ILE A 6 13.97 -5.58 3.89
N ALA A 7 13.51 -6.19 2.79
CA ALA A 7 12.44 -7.19 2.72
C ALA A 7 13.07 -8.58 2.48
N GLU A 8 13.85 -9.03 3.46
CA GLU A 8 14.61 -10.29 3.46
C GLU A 8 13.73 -11.52 3.23
N ASP A 9 12.51 -11.51 3.77
CA ASP A 9 11.50 -12.55 3.68
C ASP A 9 11.05 -12.77 2.24
N PHE A 10 10.72 -11.68 1.54
CA PHE A 10 10.26 -11.69 0.17
C PHE A 10 11.38 -12.13 -0.79
N LEU A 11 12.60 -11.64 -0.59
CA LEU A 11 13.75 -12.03 -1.41
C LEU A 11 14.19 -13.49 -1.14
N THR A 12 14.18 -13.93 0.12
CA THR A 12 14.48 -15.32 0.46
C THR A 12 13.48 -16.27 -0.22
N SER A 13 12.19 -15.91 -0.21
CA SER A 13 11.15 -16.69 -0.88
C SER A 13 11.40 -16.80 -2.39
N LEU A 14 11.83 -15.70 -3.03
CA LEU A 14 12.19 -15.70 -4.46
C LEU A 14 13.29 -16.73 -4.73
N PHE A 15 14.38 -16.70 -3.96
CA PHE A 15 15.52 -17.61 -4.14
C PHE A 15 15.16 -19.07 -3.84
N MET A 16 14.26 -19.31 -2.89
CA MET A 16 13.74 -20.66 -2.63
C MET A 16 12.94 -21.17 -3.82
N HIS A 17 12.02 -20.37 -4.37
CA HIS A 17 11.24 -20.77 -5.54
C HIS A 17 12.11 -21.02 -6.78
N GLU A 18 13.19 -20.25 -6.97
CA GLU A 18 14.15 -20.51 -8.05
C GLU A 18 14.86 -21.86 -7.95
N LYS A 19 15.06 -22.34 -6.72
CA LYS A 19 15.63 -23.66 -6.44
C LYS A 19 14.58 -24.78 -6.51
N GLY A 20 13.37 -24.49 -6.97
CA GLY A 20 12.29 -25.47 -7.14
C GLY A 20 11.49 -25.78 -5.87
N TRP A 21 11.71 -25.05 -4.77
CA TRP A 21 10.88 -25.19 -3.57
C TRP A 21 9.45 -24.69 -3.84
N LYS A 22 8.49 -25.26 -3.11
CA LYS A 22 7.07 -24.93 -3.24
C LYS A 22 6.54 -24.30 -1.95
N SER A 23 5.73 -23.25 -2.09
CA SER A 23 5.01 -22.62 -0.98
C SER A 23 3.58 -23.15 -0.87
N VAL A 24 3.05 -23.22 0.36
CA VAL A 24 1.64 -23.51 0.64
C VAL A 24 1.11 -22.43 1.58
N TYR A 25 -0.05 -21.85 1.26
CA TYR A 25 -0.75 -20.90 2.13
C TYR A 25 -1.95 -21.58 2.79
N ILE A 26 -2.03 -21.50 4.12
CA ILE A 26 -3.15 -22.02 4.90
C ILE A 26 -3.97 -20.81 5.39
N PRO A 27 -5.21 -20.60 4.92
CA PRO A 27 -6.03 -19.43 5.26
C PRO A 27 -6.66 -19.59 6.66
N LYS A 28 -5.84 -19.78 7.69
CA LYS A 28 -6.26 -19.87 9.10
C LYS A 28 -5.41 -18.93 9.94
N VAL A 29 -6.03 -18.26 10.91
CA VAL A 29 -5.29 -17.44 11.88
C VAL A 29 -4.57 -18.40 12.83
N LEU A 30 -3.24 -18.48 12.67
CA LEU A 30 -2.36 -19.32 13.50
C LEU A 30 -1.47 -18.51 14.44
N ALA A 31 -1.36 -17.20 14.21
CA ALA A 31 -0.58 -16.28 15.02
C ALA A 31 -1.22 -14.88 14.98
N GLU A 32 -1.18 -14.17 16.10
CA GLU A 32 -1.63 -12.79 16.22
C GLU A 32 -0.40 -11.89 16.43
N GLY A 33 -0.23 -10.91 15.54
CA GLY A 33 0.87 -9.96 15.57
C GLY A 33 0.41 -8.59 16.08
N LEU A 34 1.35 -7.82 16.62
CA LEU A 34 1.12 -6.42 16.97
C LEU A 34 1.23 -5.54 15.73
N ALA A 35 0.21 -4.71 15.50
CA ALA A 35 0.28 -3.64 14.51
C ALA A 35 1.10 -2.46 15.06
N PRO A 36 1.65 -1.57 14.20
CA PRO A 36 2.33 -0.37 14.67
C PRO A 36 1.40 0.49 15.53
N ASP A 37 1.84 0.83 16.74
CA ASP A 37 1.04 1.63 17.66
C ASP A 37 0.85 3.07 17.17
N ASP A 38 1.84 3.65 16.49
CA ASP A 38 1.79 5.02 16.00
C ASP A 38 2.03 5.17 14.50
N PHE A 39 1.68 6.35 13.99
CA PHE A 39 1.79 6.67 12.57
C PHE A 39 3.24 6.66 12.06
N LEU A 40 4.21 7.05 12.89
CA LEU A 40 5.62 7.05 12.49
C LEU A 40 6.15 5.63 12.28
N ASN A 41 5.80 4.70 13.17
CA ASN A 41 6.18 3.29 13.07
C ASN A 41 5.49 2.63 11.88
N TYR A 42 4.21 2.94 11.63
CA TYR A 42 3.53 2.54 10.40
C TYR A 42 4.26 3.07 9.16
N TYR A 43 4.57 4.37 9.13
CA TYR A 43 5.24 5.02 7.99
C TYR A 43 6.61 4.39 7.71
N LYS A 44 7.41 4.14 8.75
CA LYS A 44 8.71 3.45 8.62
C LYS A 44 8.52 2.04 8.08
N GLN A 45 7.56 1.28 8.61
CA GLN A 45 7.30 -0.09 8.17
C GLN A 45 6.88 -0.12 6.69
N GLN A 46 5.94 0.71 6.28
CA GLN A 46 5.51 0.82 4.89
C GLN A 46 6.65 1.22 3.96
N PHE A 47 7.52 2.14 4.39
CA PHE A 47 8.67 2.52 3.58
C PHE A 47 9.63 1.35 3.38
N ARG A 48 9.91 0.56 4.43
CA ARG A 48 10.75 -0.64 4.32
C ARG A 48 10.17 -1.63 3.32
N TRP A 49 8.87 -1.93 3.43
CA TRP A 49 8.19 -2.83 2.50
C TRP A 49 8.25 -2.29 1.07
N THR A 50 7.93 -1.01 0.88
CA THR A 50 7.97 -0.38 -0.44
C THR A 50 9.37 -0.46 -1.04
N ARG A 51 10.39 -0.01 -0.30
CA ARG A 51 11.78 -0.02 -0.76
C ARG A 51 12.26 -1.44 -1.09
N GLY A 52 12.02 -2.40 -0.19
CA GLY A 52 12.49 -3.78 -0.37
C GLY A 52 11.81 -4.48 -1.54
N SER A 53 10.50 -4.30 -1.71
CA SER A 53 9.76 -4.84 -2.84
C SER A 53 10.17 -4.20 -4.17
N LEU A 54 10.38 -2.88 -4.21
CA LEU A 54 10.86 -2.23 -5.42
C LEU A 54 12.30 -2.64 -5.76
N GLU A 55 13.16 -2.86 -4.77
CA GLU A 55 14.50 -3.43 -5.01
C GLU A 55 14.41 -4.83 -5.65
N VAL A 56 13.42 -5.66 -5.30
CA VAL A 56 13.17 -6.94 -6.00
C VAL A 56 12.91 -6.71 -7.50
N ILE A 57 12.12 -5.70 -7.89
CA ILE A 57 11.88 -5.39 -9.30
C ILE A 57 13.16 -4.90 -9.98
N PHE A 58 13.78 -3.84 -9.44
CA PHE A 58 14.84 -3.12 -10.15
C PHE A 58 16.20 -3.81 -10.11
N LYS A 59 16.51 -4.58 -9.05
CA LYS A 59 17.79 -5.25 -8.89
C LYS A 59 17.74 -6.73 -9.27
N TYR A 60 16.67 -7.44 -8.93
CA TYR A 60 16.57 -8.87 -9.15
C TYR A 60 15.70 -9.24 -10.37
N ASN A 61 14.72 -8.40 -10.71
CA ASN A 61 13.80 -8.56 -11.85
C ASN A 61 13.22 -10.00 -11.99
N PRO A 62 12.09 -10.30 -11.32
CA PRO A 62 11.50 -11.63 -11.32
C PRO A 62 11.25 -12.22 -12.72
N LEU A 63 11.00 -11.39 -13.74
CA LEU A 63 10.69 -11.84 -15.10
C LEU A 63 11.88 -12.54 -15.78
N LEU A 64 13.10 -12.15 -15.42
CA LEU A 64 14.34 -12.67 -16.03
C LEU A 64 14.95 -13.83 -15.23
N ARG A 65 14.40 -14.15 -14.06
CA ARG A 65 14.92 -15.19 -13.17
C ARG A 65 14.65 -16.59 -13.72
N ARG A 66 15.70 -17.41 -13.73
CA ARG A 66 15.64 -18.83 -14.13
C ARG A 66 15.12 -19.67 -12.96
N GLY A 67 14.43 -20.76 -13.24
CA GLY A 67 13.87 -21.64 -12.20
C GLY A 67 12.48 -21.25 -11.69
N LEU A 68 11.98 -20.05 -12.00
CA LEU A 68 10.60 -19.65 -11.73
C LEU A 68 9.65 -20.04 -12.87
N SER A 69 8.46 -20.51 -12.51
CA SER A 69 7.35 -20.67 -13.46
C SER A 69 6.82 -19.31 -13.94
N GLY A 70 6.14 -19.27 -15.08
CA GLY A 70 5.50 -18.04 -15.57
C GLY A 70 4.52 -17.42 -14.56
N SER A 71 3.77 -18.25 -13.84
CA SER A 71 2.85 -17.79 -12.78
C SER A 71 3.59 -17.20 -11.58
N GLN A 72 4.69 -17.82 -11.13
CA GLN A 72 5.53 -17.27 -10.06
C GLN A 72 6.14 -15.93 -10.46
N ARG A 73 6.67 -15.82 -11.68
CA ARG A 73 7.21 -14.55 -12.21
C ARG A 73 6.17 -13.44 -12.15
N LEU A 74 4.95 -13.72 -12.59
CA LEU A 74 3.85 -12.77 -12.56
C LEU A 74 3.43 -12.42 -11.12
N GLN A 75 3.32 -13.40 -10.22
CA GLN A 75 2.97 -13.15 -8.81
C GLN A 75 4.00 -12.25 -8.12
N TYR A 76 5.30 -12.56 -8.25
CA TYR A 76 6.36 -11.71 -7.69
C TYR A 76 6.34 -10.30 -8.27
N LEU A 77 6.13 -10.19 -9.59
CA LEU A 77 6.01 -8.89 -10.25
C LEU A 77 4.81 -8.10 -9.71
N LEU A 78 3.62 -8.70 -9.66
CA LEU A 78 2.38 -8.04 -9.20
C LEU A 78 2.48 -7.59 -7.74
N SER A 79 2.98 -8.46 -6.86
CA SER A 79 3.17 -8.15 -5.44
C SER A 79 4.13 -6.99 -5.25
N ALA A 80 5.22 -6.94 -6.02
CA ALA A 80 6.19 -5.87 -5.93
C ALA A 80 5.70 -4.57 -6.61
N SER A 81 4.98 -4.68 -7.73
CA SER A 81 4.54 -3.53 -8.53
C SER A 81 3.41 -2.75 -7.86
N TYR A 82 2.71 -3.34 -6.88
CA TYR A 82 1.79 -2.61 -6.01
C TYR A 82 2.40 -1.32 -5.46
N TYR A 83 3.68 -1.35 -5.11
CA TYR A 83 4.40 -0.20 -4.56
C TYR A 83 4.79 0.88 -5.59
N LEU A 84 4.49 0.65 -6.88
CA LEU A 84 4.53 1.69 -7.92
C LEU A 84 3.19 2.44 -8.04
N SER A 85 2.12 1.98 -7.37
CA SER A 85 0.80 2.60 -7.46
C SER A 85 0.80 4.07 -7.03
N GLY A 86 1.67 4.46 -6.09
CA GLY A 86 1.84 5.84 -5.66
C GLY A 86 2.15 6.81 -6.80
N SER A 87 2.92 6.36 -7.80
CA SER A 87 3.19 7.14 -9.02
C SER A 87 1.93 7.31 -9.86
N VAL A 88 1.11 6.27 -9.99
CA VAL A 88 -0.14 6.32 -10.75
C VAL A 88 -1.15 7.22 -10.04
N ILE A 89 -1.27 7.10 -8.72
CA ILE A 89 -2.19 7.88 -7.89
C ILE A 89 -1.87 9.37 -7.99
N ILE A 90 -0.60 9.77 -7.87
CA ILE A 90 -0.27 11.20 -7.95
C ILE A 90 -0.50 11.75 -9.37
N LEU A 91 -0.22 10.96 -10.41
CA LEU A 91 -0.48 11.39 -11.79
C LEU A 91 -1.97 11.61 -12.01
N ASP A 92 -2.81 10.68 -11.57
CA ASP A 92 -4.27 10.79 -11.65
C ASP A 92 -4.81 11.97 -10.82
N ALA A 93 -4.29 12.16 -9.59
CA ALA A 93 -4.65 13.26 -8.72
C ALA A 93 -4.32 14.64 -9.32
N LEU A 94 -3.26 14.74 -10.13
CA LEU A 94 -2.83 15.98 -10.78
C LEU A 94 -3.62 16.32 -12.04
N LEU A 95 -4.28 15.36 -12.70
CA LEU A 95 -5.10 15.63 -13.90
C LEU A 95 -6.13 16.75 -13.70
N PRO A 96 -6.99 16.72 -12.65
CA PRO A 96 -7.96 17.79 -12.44
C PRO A 96 -7.29 19.12 -12.10
N VAL A 97 -6.16 19.09 -11.39
CA VAL A 97 -5.41 20.31 -11.05
C VAL A 97 -4.85 20.97 -12.32
N ILE A 98 -4.25 20.19 -13.21
CA ILE A 98 -3.71 20.68 -14.48
C ILE A 98 -4.83 21.28 -15.32
N TYR A 99 -5.95 20.58 -15.47
CA TYR A 99 -7.13 21.09 -16.18
C TYR A 99 -7.63 22.41 -15.58
N LEU A 100 -7.86 22.45 -14.28
CA LEU A 100 -8.41 23.63 -13.59
C LEU A 100 -7.49 24.84 -13.69
N LEU A 101 -6.17 24.66 -13.63
CA LEU A 101 -5.21 25.75 -13.77
C LEU A 101 -5.02 26.20 -15.23
N THR A 102 -4.96 25.27 -16.19
CA THR A 102 -4.50 25.56 -17.56
C THR A 102 -5.60 25.59 -18.61
N GLY A 103 -6.71 24.90 -18.39
CA GLY A 103 -7.79 24.72 -19.35
C GLY A 103 -7.53 23.65 -20.39
N GLN A 104 -6.37 22.99 -20.31
CA GLN A 104 -6.01 21.94 -21.25
C GLN A 104 -6.70 20.64 -20.89
N THR A 105 -7.44 20.08 -21.83
CA THR A 105 -8.09 18.78 -21.70
C THR A 105 -7.25 17.70 -22.39
N PRO A 106 -6.80 16.66 -21.67
CA PRO A 106 -6.07 15.56 -22.30
C PRO A 106 -7.00 14.69 -23.17
N VAL A 107 -8.30 14.71 -22.89
CA VAL A 107 -9.32 13.94 -23.61
C VAL A 107 -10.45 14.87 -24.02
N VAL A 108 -10.67 14.99 -25.33
CA VAL A 108 -11.80 15.72 -25.91
C VAL A 108 -12.86 14.70 -26.30
N THR A 109 -13.90 14.56 -25.49
CA THR A 109 -15.02 13.64 -25.75
C THR A 109 -16.32 14.18 -25.18
N SER A 110 -17.46 13.63 -25.60
CA SER A 110 -18.75 14.01 -25.05
C SER A 110 -18.92 13.44 -23.63
N THR A 111 -19.62 14.17 -22.76
CA THR A 111 -19.93 13.73 -21.39
C THR A 111 -20.62 12.36 -21.37
N MET A 112 -21.49 12.09 -22.35
CA MET A 112 -22.20 10.82 -22.46
C MET A 112 -21.25 9.68 -22.82
N THR A 113 -20.34 9.89 -23.77
CA THR A 113 -19.32 8.90 -24.14
C THR A 113 -18.41 8.58 -22.95
N LEU A 114 -17.99 9.61 -22.20
CA LEU A 114 -17.19 9.41 -20.99
C LEU A 114 -17.94 8.58 -19.96
N ALA A 115 -19.21 8.90 -19.69
CA ALA A 115 -20.04 8.15 -18.75
C ALA A 115 -20.23 6.68 -19.15
N LEU A 116 -20.46 6.42 -20.45
CA LEU A 116 -20.64 5.07 -21.01
C LEU A 116 -19.40 4.19 -20.82
N VAL A 117 -18.20 4.77 -20.78
CA VAL A 117 -16.95 4.01 -20.52
C VAL A 117 -16.67 3.93 -19.02
N PHE A 118 -16.77 5.06 -18.33
CA PHE A 118 -16.36 5.19 -16.93
C PHE A 118 -17.25 4.40 -15.97
N VAL A 119 -18.57 4.42 -16.17
CA VAL A 119 -19.51 3.76 -15.26
C VAL A 119 -19.30 2.23 -15.28
N PRO A 120 -19.32 1.53 -16.43
CA PRO A 120 -19.03 0.09 -16.46
C PRO A 120 -17.64 -0.25 -15.93
N TYR A 121 -16.63 0.56 -16.25
CA TYR A 121 -15.28 0.40 -15.71
C TYR A 121 -15.28 0.43 -14.18
N MET A 122 -15.91 1.43 -13.56
CA MET A 122 -16.01 1.54 -12.10
C MET A 122 -16.75 0.36 -11.48
N TRP A 123 -17.86 -0.07 -12.08
CA TRP A 123 -18.61 -1.24 -11.63
C TRP A 123 -17.79 -2.53 -11.64
N ILE A 124 -17.05 -2.78 -12.73
CA ILE A 124 -16.20 -3.97 -12.86
C ILE A 124 -15.10 -3.95 -11.80
N ASN A 125 -14.46 -2.81 -11.55
CA ASN A 125 -13.42 -2.68 -10.53
C ASN A 125 -13.96 -2.91 -9.11
N LEU A 126 -15.10 -2.31 -8.77
CA LEU A 126 -15.72 -2.50 -7.46
C LEU A 126 -16.19 -3.96 -7.27
N TYR A 127 -16.74 -4.58 -8.31
CA TYR A 127 -17.10 -5.99 -8.28
C TYR A 127 -15.87 -6.89 -8.09
N ALA A 128 -14.81 -6.67 -8.86
CA ALA A 128 -13.55 -7.42 -8.72
C ALA A 128 -12.95 -7.27 -7.31
N LEU A 129 -12.95 -6.04 -6.76
CA LEU A 129 -12.52 -5.78 -5.39
C LEU A 129 -13.36 -6.57 -4.37
N GLN A 130 -14.69 -6.58 -4.50
CA GLN A 130 -15.56 -7.34 -3.61
C GLN A 130 -15.28 -8.85 -3.65
N ARG A 131 -15.12 -9.41 -4.85
CA ARG A 131 -14.89 -10.85 -5.04
C ARG A 131 -13.52 -11.28 -4.53
N THR A 132 -12.47 -10.51 -4.82
CA THR A 132 -11.11 -10.84 -4.42
C THR A 132 -10.83 -10.62 -2.94
N SER A 133 -11.54 -9.69 -2.30
CA SER A 133 -11.46 -9.47 -0.85
C SER A 133 -12.40 -10.35 -0.03
N ASN A 134 -13.16 -11.26 -0.63
CA ASN A 134 -14.21 -12.02 0.08
C ASN A 134 -15.13 -11.12 0.94
N PHE A 135 -15.46 -9.93 0.41
CA PHE A 135 -16.23 -8.89 1.09
C PHE A 135 -15.61 -8.31 2.37
N THR A 136 -14.35 -8.60 2.68
CA THR A 136 -13.64 -8.06 3.85
C THR A 136 -12.76 -6.85 3.47
N TYR A 137 -13.38 -5.77 3.01
CA TYR A 137 -12.69 -4.51 2.71
C TYR A 137 -13.31 -3.32 3.45
N SER A 138 -12.50 -2.29 3.66
CA SER A 138 -12.94 -1.01 4.20
C SER A 138 -12.47 0.12 3.29
N PHE A 139 -13.40 0.98 2.86
CA PHE A 139 -13.06 2.17 2.08
C PHE A 139 -12.07 3.07 2.83
N GLN A 140 -12.12 3.12 4.15
CA GLN A 140 -11.14 3.86 4.95
C GLN A 140 -9.74 3.25 4.85
N ALA A 141 -9.63 1.92 4.88
CA ALA A 141 -8.34 1.22 4.74
C ALA A 141 -7.76 1.37 3.33
N ILE A 142 -8.62 1.32 2.30
CA ILE A 142 -8.24 1.57 0.91
C ILE A 142 -7.74 3.01 0.77
N ALA A 143 -8.53 4.00 1.21
CA ALA A 143 -8.16 5.41 1.19
C ALA A 143 -6.83 5.68 1.93
N PHE A 144 -6.65 5.05 3.09
CA PHE A 144 -5.42 5.13 3.86
C PHE A 144 -4.21 4.58 3.09
N SER A 145 -4.38 3.45 2.39
CA SER A 145 -3.33 2.83 1.59
C SER A 145 -2.97 3.66 0.35
N LEU A 146 -3.98 4.19 -0.35
CA LEU A 146 -3.78 5.07 -1.52
C LEU A 146 -3.08 6.39 -1.14
N SER A 147 -3.31 6.87 0.08
CA SER A 147 -2.68 8.09 0.60
C SER A 147 -1.18 7.97 0.87
N ALA A 148 -0.63 6.76 0.87
CA ALA A 148 0.80 6.52 1.05
C ALA A 148 1.64 6.86 -0.20
N TRP A 149 1.05 7.46 -1.25
CA TRP A 149 1.73 7.76 -2.52
C TRP A 149 3.07 8.49 -2.36
N TRP A 150 3.17 9.50 -1.49
CA TRP A 150 4.44 10.23 -1.29
C TRP A 150 5.53 9.35 -0.66
N LEU A 151 5.14 8.50 0.30
CA LEU A 151 6.04 7.52 0.89
C LEU A 151 6.56 6.58 -0.20
N GLN A 152 5.67 6.09 -1.06
CA GLN A 152 6.05 5.19 -2.14
C GLN A 152 6.99 5.87 -3.15
N LEU A 153 6.75 7.13 -3.51
CA LEU A 153 7.62 7.92 -4.39
C LEU A 153 9.01 8.14 -3.79
N THR A 154 9.10 8.48 -2.50
CA THR A 154 10.40 8.70 -1.84
C THR A 154 11.19 7.39 -1.72
N ALA A 155 10.52 6.27 -1.45
CA ALA A 155 11.14 4.95 -1.46
C ALA A 155 11.57 4.54 -2.88
N LEU A 156 10.75 4.78 -3.90
CA LEU A 156 11.10 4.55 -5.30
C LEU A 156 12.35 5.35 -5.69
N ALA A 157 12.37 6.65 -5.39
CA ALA A 157 13.54 7.50 -5.64
C ALA A 157 14.79 6.99 -4.90
N ALA A 158 14.64 6.51 -3.66
CA ALA A 158 15.75 5.92 -2.91
C ALA A 158 16.31 4.65 -3.55
N VAL A 159 15.45 3.78 -4.10
CA VAL A 159 15.87 2.57 -4.84
C VAL A 159 16.60 2.98 -6.13
N LEU A 160 16.01 3.87 -6.93
CA LEU A 160 16.59 4.29 -8.21
C LEU A 160 17.92 5.03 -8.06
N THR A 161 18.11 5.75 -6.94
CA THR A 161 19.36 6.48 -6.63
C THR A 161 20.35 5.66 -5.80
N ASN A 162 20.01 4.40 -5.47
CA ASN A 162 20.79 3.52 -4.58
C ASN A 162 21.21 4.18 -3.25
N ARG A 163 20.37 5.08 -2.72
CA ARG A 163 20.67 5.80 -1.47
C ARG A 163 20.31 4.95 -0.26
N LYS A 164 21.25 4.80 0.67
CA LYS A 164 20.96 4.28 2.01
C LYS A 164 20.09 5.29 2.74
N THR A 165 18.84 4.92 3.00
CA THR A 165 17.90 5.75 3.73
C THR A 165 17.90 5.34 5.20
N SER A 166 18.43 6.21 6.04
CA SER A 166 18.25 6.10 7.49
C SER A 166 17.08 6.99 7.87
N PHE A 167 16.04 6.40 8.47
CA PHE A 167 15.05 7.21 9.17
C PHE A 167 15.70 7.72 10.44
N ALA A 168 16.10 8.99 10.44
CA ALA A 168 16.40 9.67 11.70
C ALA A 168 15.18 9.48 12.61
N VAL A 169 15.39 8.81 13.75
CA VAL A 169 14.35 8.63 14.75
C VAL A 169 14.04 10.02 15.28
N THR A 170 13.00 10.67 14.74
CA THR A 170 12.47 11.90 15.31
C THR A 170 11.69 11.52 16.57
N SER A 171 12.38 11.00 17.59
CA SER A 171 11.89 10.98 18.95
C SER A 171 11.92 12.43 19.45
N LYS A 172 10.96 13.24 19.00
CA LYS A 172 10.52 14.30 19.89
C LYS A 172 9.63 13.61 20.92
N ALA A 173 10.29 13.10 21.95
CA ALA A 173 9.64 13.02 23.25
C ALA A 173 9.07 14.42 23.49
N THR A 174 7.75 14.53 23.45
CA THR A 174 7.06 15.69 24.01
C THR A 174 7.45 15.70 25.47
N HIS A 175 8.38 16.59 25.82
CA HIS A 175 8.89 16.76 27.17
C HIS A 175 7.76 17.10 28.19
N ASP A 176 6.55 17.40 27.72
CA ASP A 176 5.39 17.83 28.51
C ASP A 176 4.15 16.90 28.45
N GLY A 177 4.30 15.60 28.17
CA GLY A 177 3.14 14.68 28.15
C GLY A 177 2.12 14.92 27.02
N GLY A 178 2.46 15.80 26.06
CA GLY A 178 1.67 16.02 24.84
C GLY A 178 1.68 14.81 23.90
N ARG A 179 0.66 14.69 23.06
CA ARG A 179 0.56 13.64 22.03
C ARG A 179 1.57 13.92 20.89
N PRO A 180 2.24 12.89 20.32
CA PRO A 180 3.20 13.10 19.25
C PRO A 180 2.52 13.63 17.99
N ASN A 181 3.20 14.53 17.28
CA ASN A 181 2.70 15.20 16.08
C ASN A 181 3.50 14.75 14.85
N PHE A 182 2.80 14.09 13.91
CA PHE A 182 3.41 13.56 12.70
C PHE A 182 2.99 14.30 11.43
N LEU A 183 2.36 15.48 11.54
CA LEU A 183 1.85 16.24 10.39
C LEU A 183 2.93 16.57 9.34
N ARG A 184 4.21 16.63 9.74
CA ARG A 184 5.34 16.80 8.82
C ARG A 184 5.44 15.70 7.76
N LEU A 185 5.01 14.47 8.08
CA LEU A 185 5.05 13.32 7.17
C LEU A 185 3.93 13.37 6.11
N VAL A 186 2.90 14.18 6.34
CA VAL A 186 1.74 14.33 5.44
C VAL A 186 1.68 15.71 4.76
N VAL A 187 2.76 16.49 4.85
CA VAL A 187 2.87 17.79 4.16
C VAL A 187 2.57 17.69 2.66
N PRO A 188 3.02 16.68 1.91
CA PRO A 188 2.71 16.55 0.49
C PRO A 188 1.21 16.42 0.19
N GLN A 189 0.47 15.70 1.05
CA GLN A 189 -0.98 15.58 0.97
C GLN A 189 -1.68 16.91 1.29
N LEU A 190 -1.17 17.66 2.27
CA LEU A 190 -1.67 19.00 2.60
C LEU A 190 -1.39 20.02 1.49
N VAL A 191 -0.21 19.96 0.89
CA VAL A 191 0.18 20.80 -0.26
C VAL A 191 -0.71 20.48 -1.46
N PHE A 192 -0.95 19.19 -1.73
CA PHE A 192 -1.89 18.78 -2.78
C PHE A 192 -3.30 19.32 -2.53
N ALA A 193 -3.81 19.22 -1.30
CA ALA A 193 -5.12 19.76 -0.96
C ALA A 193 -5.19 21.29 -1.14
N ALA A 194 -4.16 22.03 -0.70
CA ALA A 194 -4.07 23.48 -0.89
C ALA A 194 -4.00 23.87 -2.37
N LEU A 195 -3.21 23.13 -3.15
CA LEU A 195 -3.13 23.30 -4.60
C LEU A 195 -4.48 23.02 -5.28
N GLY A 196 -5.21 22.01 -4.81
CA GLY A 196 -6.56 21.70 -5.26
C GLY A 196 -7.54 22.85 -5.04
N VAL A 197 -7.52 23.46 -3.85
CA VAL A 197 -8.37 24.61 -3.54
C VAL A 197 -8.04 25.81 -4.43
N LEU A 198 -6.74 26.09 -4.63
CA LEU A 198 -6.30 27.15 -5.54
C LEU A 198 -6.75 26.87 -6.98
N ALA A 199 -6.53 25.64 -7.46
CA ALA A 199 -6.92 25.23 -8.80
C ALA A 199 -8.43 25.37 -9.01
N LEU A 200 -9.23 24.98 -8.02
CA LEU A 200 -10.68 25.15 -8.06
C LEU A 200 -11.09 26.61 -8.19
N ALA A 201 -10.47 27.52 -7.43
CA ALA A 201 -10.77 28.95 -7.53
C ALA A 201 -10.44 29.51 -8.92
N VAL A 202 -9.28 29.13 -9.48
CA VAL A 202 -8.86 29.54 -10.84
C VAL A 202 -9.81 28.96 -11.90
N GLY A 203 -10.11 27.66 -11.83
CA GLY A 203 -10.96 26.97 -12.81
C GLY A 203 -12.40 27.48 -12.79
N ALA A 204 -12.96 27.70 -11.60
CA ALA A 204 -14.30 28.26 -11.44
C ALA A 204 -14.40 29.69 -12.01
N ASN A 205 -13.37 30.51 -11.80
CA ASN A 205 -13.32 31.86 -12.37
C ASN A 205 -13.14 31.86 -13.89
N ARG A 206 -12.40 30.89 -14.44
CA ARG A 206 -12.15 30.78 -15.89
C ARG A 206 -13.37 30.28 -16.66
N GLU A 207 -14.01 29.20 -16.19
CA GLU A 207 -15.02 28.48 -16.98
C GLU A 207 -16.46 28.76 -16.58
N GLY A 208 -16.70 29.32 -15.40
CA GLY A 208 -18.02 29.33 -14.81
C GLY A 208 -18.56 27.90 -14.58
N LEU A 209 -19.88 27.76 -14.45
CA LEU A 209 -20.49 26.46 -14.18
C LEU A 209 -20.55 25.60 -15.47
N SER A 210 -19.55 24.74 -15.67
CA SER A 210 -19.48 23.81 -16.80
C SER A 210 -19.54 22.34 -16.34
N PRO A 211 -20.03 21.40 -17.18
CA PRO A 211 -19.97 19.97 -16.88
C PRO A 211 -18.54 19.48 -16.63
N SER A 212 -17.58 20.01 -17.37
CA SER A 212 -16.16 19.70 -17.20
C SER A 212 -15.61 20.18 -15.86
N LEU A 213 -15.98 21.39 -15.41
CA LEU A 213 -15.65 21.87 -14.07
C LEU A 213 -16.22 20.91 -13.03
N LEU A 214 -17.52 20.58 -13.10
CA LEU A 214 -18.17 19.70 -12.12
C LEU A 214 -17.51 18.31 -12.04
N ALA A 215 -17.15 17.72 -13.17
CA ALA A 215 -16.44 16.44 -13.20
C ALA A 215 -15.07 16.52 -12.50
N ASN A 216 -14.29 17.57 -12.78
CA ASN A 216 -12.98 17.76 -12.15
C ASN A 216 -13.08 18.13 -10.66
N VAL A 217 -14.11 18.89 -10.25
CA VAL A 217 -14.40 19.15 -8.83
C VAL A 217 -14.70 17.84 -8.11
N ALA A 218 -15.55 16.99 -8.69
CA ALA A 218 -15.89 15.70 -8.10
C ALA A 218 -14.64 14.80 -7.95
N TRP A 219 -13.79 14.73 -9.00
CA TRP A 219 -12.57 13.93 -8.96
C TRP A 219 -11.53 14.47 -7.95
N LEU A 220 -11.38 15.79 -7.87
CA LEU A 220 -10.53 16.43 -6.89
C LEU A 220 -11.04 16.19 -5.46
N ALA A 221 -12.35 16.26 -5.24
CA ALA A 221 -12.97 15.97 -3.95
C ALA A 221 -12.73 14.52 -3.51
N VAL A 222 -12.80 13.55 -4.43
CA VAL A 222 -12.45 12.15 -4.15
C VAL A 222 -11.00 12.03 -3.67
N HIS A 223 -10.05 12.67 -4.35
CA HIS A 223 -8.63 12.65 -3.97
C HIS A 223 -8.37 13.32 -2.61
N ILE A 224 -9.04 14.43 -2.32
CA ILE A 224 -8.97 15.07 -1.00
C ILE A 224 -9.56 14.16 0.07
N ALA A 225 -10.71 13.53 -0.19
CA ALA A 225 -11.35 12.61 0.75
C ALA A 225 -10.47 11.38 1.04
N ILE A 226 -9.79 10.85 0.01
CA ILE A 226 -8.82 9.75 0.16
C ILE A 226 -7.70 10.12 1.13
N ALA A 227 -7.20 11.37 1.10
CA ALA A 227 -6.12 11.85 1.97
C ALA A 227 -6.52 12.01 3.45
N VAL A 228 -7.83 12.16 3.75
CA VAL A 228 -8.31 12.50 5.11
C VAL A 228 -7.89 11.47 6.16
N PRO A 229 -8.14 10.14 6.01
CA PRO A 229 -7.75 9.15 7.01
C PRO A 229 -6.25 9.19 7.34
N PHE A 230 -5.42 9.45 6.34
CA PHE A 230 -3.96 9.51 6.48
C PHE A 230 -3.50 10.72 7.27
N VAL A 231 -4.07 11.91 6.96
CA VAL A 231 -3.81 13.15 7.70
C VAL A 231 -4.33 13.04 9.14
N VAL A 232 -5.51 12.45 9.34
CA VAL A 232 -6.08 12.24 10.68
C VAL A 232 -5.20 11.32 11.53
N ALA A 233 -4.64 10.25 10.95
CA ALA A 233 -3.73 9.37 11.68
C ALA A 233 -2.39 10.05 12.03
N ALA A 234 -1.93 10.99 11.21
CA ALA A 234 -0.74 11.79 11.50
C ALA A 234 -0.97 12.89 12.55
N SER A 235 -2.24 13.21 12.85
CA SER A 235 -2.63 14.25 13.79
C SER A 235 -2.40 13.82 15.25
N PRO A 236 -1.95 14.74 16.13
CA PRO A 236 -1.84 14.49 17.56
C PRO A 236 -3.15 13.97 18.18
N SER A 237 -4.31 14.33 17.64
CA SER A 237 -5.62 13.93 18.17
C SER A 237 -5.88 12.41 18.18
N ARG A 238 -5.12 11.63 17.41
CA ARG A 238 -5.24 10.16 17.35
C ARG A 238 -3.99 9.41 17.76
N ALA A 239 -2.93 10.09 18.16
CA ALA A 239 -1.76 9.39 18.64
C ALA A 239 -2.07 8.62 19.94
N PRO A 240 -1.57 7.38 20.09
CA PRO A 240 -1.81 6.58 21.29
C PRO A 240 -1.33 7.34 22.52
N ARG A 241 -2.10 7.24 23.61
CA ARG A 241 -1.50 7.40 24.93
C ARG A 241 -0.57 6.20 25.12
N LYS A 242 0.61 6.40 25.69
CA LYS A 242 1.47 5.30 26.16
C LYS A 242 0.68 4.48 27.18
N HIS A 243 -0.12 3.52 26.73
CA HIS A 243 -0.64 2.45 27.54
C HIS A 243 0.15 1.21 27.16
N PRO A 244 0.82 0.55 28.12
CA PRO A 244 1.23 -0.82 27.91
C PRO A 244 -0.03 -1.60 27.52
N LEU A 245 -0.02 -2.26 26.36
CA LEU A 245 -1.05 -3.22 26.02
C LEU A 245 -1.02 -4.29 27.13
N ALA A 246 -2.07 -4.35 27.95
CA ALA A 246 -2.24 -5.41 28.91
C ALA A 246 -2.39 -6.70 28.11
N VAL A 247 -1.37 -7.57 28.18
CA VAL A 247 -1.50 -8.94 27.71
C VAL A 247 -2.34 -9.67 28.76
N ASP A 248 -3.66 -9.62 28.60
CA ASP A 248 -4.61 -10.23 29.54
C ASP A 248 -4.66 -11.76 29.47
N GLN A 249 -3.75 -12.40 28.72
CA GLN A 249 -3.62 -13.85 28.72
C GLN A 249 -2.39 -14.28 29.51
N PRO A 250 -2.54 -15.06 30.60
CA PRO A 250 -1.41 -15.75 31.18
C PRO A 250 -0.84 -16.67 30.10
N VAL A 251 0.41 -16.40 29.69
CA VAL A 251 1.20 -17.35 28.89
C VAL A 251 1.16 -18.67 29.66
N PRO A 252 0.60 -19.76 29.10
CA PRO A 252 0.64 -21.04 29.79
C PRO A 252 2.10 -21.36 30.07
N ALA A 253 2.45 -21.51 31.35
CA ALA A 253 3.77 -21.96 31.73
C ALA A 253 4.06 -23.25 30.96
N ARG A 254 5.20 -23.31 30.28
CA ARG A 254 5.63 -24.44 29.48
C ARG A 254 6.03 -25.59 30.41
N ASN A 255 5.05 -26.15 31.12
CA ASN A 255 5.23 -27.22 32.10
C ASN A 255 4.76 -28.55 31.51
N SER A 256 5.36 -28.94 30.39
CA SER A 256 5.46 -30.34 29.97
C SER A 256 6.73 -30.46 29.11
N PRO A 257 7.59 -31.48 29.32
CA PRO A 257 8.57 -31.83 28.32
C PRO A 257 7.81 -32.08 27.02
N VAL A 258 8.23 -31.43 25.93
CA VAL A 258 7.76 -31.81 24.60
C VAL A 258 8.28 -33.22 24.38
N GLU A 259 7.41 -34.21 24.59
CA GLU A 259 7.65 -35.55 24.12
C GLU A 259 7.92 -35.43 22.62
N ALA A 260 9.07 -35.93 22.18
CA ALA A 260 9.49 -35.81 20.80
C ALA A 260 8.44 -36.48 19.92
N SER A 261 7.55 -35.67 19.33
CA SER A 261 6.64 -36.15 18.30
C SER A 261 7.49 -36.78 17.21
N GLU A 262 7.12 -38.00 16.84
CA GLU A 262 7.82 -38.80 15.84
C GLU A 262 8.29 -37.95 14.64
N PRO A 263 9.48 -38.25 14.08
CA PRO A 263 9.97 -37.52 12.92
C PRO A 263 8.90 -37.52 11.84
N PHE A 264 8.61 -36.33 11.30
CA PHE A 264 7.67 -36.16 10.18
C PHE A 264 7.95 -37.25 9.14
N PRO A 265 6.93 -38.05 8.73
CA PRO A 265 7.15 -39.06 7.70
C PRO A 265 7.70 -38.39 6.45
N ALA A 266 8.76 -38.99 5.90
CA ALA A 266 9.42 -38.52 4.70
C ALA A 266 8.37 -38.31 3.59
N SER A 267 8.32 -37.08 3.07
CA SER A 267 7.62 -36.63 1.85
C SER A 267 6.48 -37.55 1.40
N VAL A 268 5.26 -37.26 1.84
CA VAL A 268 4.08 -37.80 1.15
C VAL A 268 4.07 -37.15 -0.24
N ALA A 269 4.40 -37.94 -1.26
CA ALA A 269 4.24 -37.52 -2.65
C ALA A 269 2.82 -36.97 -2.84
N PRO A 270 2.63 -35.81 -3.52
CA PRO A 270 1.31 -35.25 -3.66
C PRO A 270 0.44 -36.24 -4.42
N ALA A 271 -0.58 -36.78 -3.74
CA ALA A 271 -1.64 -37.55 -4.37
C ALA A 271 -2.44 -36.57 -5.24
N LEU A 272 -2.00 -36.39 -6.49
CA LEU A 272 -2.84 -35.88 -7.55
C LEU A 272 -3.92 -36.94 -7.75
N GLN A 273 -5.07 -36.76 -7.10
CA GLN A 273 -6.27 -37.46 -7.54
C GLN A 273 -6.69 -36.81 -8.87
N PRO A 274 -6.87 -37.60 -9.95
CA PRO A 274 -7.50 -37.10 -11.15
C PRO A 274 -8.94 -36.76 -10.80
N VAL A 275 -9.31 -35.48 -10.93
CA VAL A 275 -10.73 -35.13 -11.00
C VAL A 275 -11.19 -35.60 -12.37
N HIS A 276 -12.03 -36.64 -12.35
CA HIS A 276 -12.70 -37.20 -13.51
C HIS A 276 -13.64 -36.17 -14.17
N ASP A 277 -13.60 -36.20 -15.50
CA ASP A 277 -14.51 -35.75 -16.57
C ASP A 277 -14.96 -34.28 -16.63
#